data_AF-A0A6J8C653-F1
#
_entry.id   AF-A0A6J8C653-F1
#
_cell.length_a   1.000
_cell.length_b   1.000
_cell.length_c   1.000
_cell.angle_alpha   90.00
_cell.angle_beta   90.00
_cell.angle_gamma   90.00
#
_symmetry.space_group_name_H-M   'P 1'
#
loop_
_entity.id
_entity.type
_entity.pdbx_description
1 polymer ?
#
loop_
_entity_poly.entity_id
_entity_poly.type
_entity_poly.pdbx_seq_one_letter_code
_entity_poly.pdbx_strand_id
1 'polypeptide(L)'
;MQLTENIRVVSNRVVLLAEYITWERLVILVEWNESSLSNGTNVAETTCRARGCWWQEVYPRSISWCFRPKSCGVPDIARGDCHPDPVASPTTCATRGRCWMRSNAAAASWCFYPADYKGYTIGNITETSIGKSVRLSRALSSASLPFPKPLSELKVDVQEETETRIRMKASNLSL
;
A
#
# COMPACT_ATOMS: atom_id res chain seq x y z
N MET A 1 -31.49 -17.10 -35.95
CA MET A 1 -31.05 -15.84 -36.59
C MET A 1 -29.80 -15.38 -35.85
N GLN A 2 -28.63 -15.56 -36.46
CA GLN A 2 -27.34 -15.15 -35.93
C GLN A 2 -27.27 -13.62 -35.84
N LEU A 3 -26.78 -13.12 -34.70
CA LEU A 3 -26.23 -11.77 -34.61
C LEU A 3 -24.71 -11.93 -34.42
N THR A 4 -24.00 -11.92 -35.54
CA THR A 4 -22.60 -11.55 -35.61
C THR A 4 -22.53 -10.04 -35.72
N GLU A 5 -21.85 -9.37 -34.79
CA GLU A 5 -21.01 -8.19 -35.10
C GLU A 5 -20.15 -7.76 -33.90
N ASN A 6 -18.88 -8.16 -33.95
CA ASN A 6 -17.69 -7.31 -33.78
C ASN A 6 -17.65 -6.32 -32.60
N ILE A 7 -17.34 -6.82 -31.40
CA ILE A 7 -16.79 -5.98 -30.33
C ILE A 7 -15.28 -5.81 -30.57
N ARG A 8 -14.84 -4.59 -30.94
CA ARG A 8 -13.42 -4.19 -30.86
C ARG A 8 -13.16 -3.54 -29.52
N VAL A 9 -12.20 -4.10 -28.78
CA VAL A 9 -11.68 -3.51 -27.55
C VAL A 9 -10.67 -2.42 -27.92
N VAL A 10 -11.03 -1.16 -27.69
CA VAL A 10 -10.09 -0.03 -27.71
C VAL A 10 -10.18 0.66 -26.36
N SER A 11 -9.21 0.37 -25.48
CA SER A 11 -8.80 1.17 -24.32
C SER A 11 -9.89 1.61 -23.31
N ASN A 12 -9.99 0.84 -22.22
CA ASN A 12 -10.13 1.28 -20.83
C ASN A 12 -11.21 2.29 -20.37
N ARG A 13 -12.41 2.36 -20.98
CA ARG A 13 -13.63 2.80 -20.25
C ARG A 13 -14.88 2.10 -20.80
N VAL A 14 -15.61 1.37 -19.96
CA VAL A 14 -16.99 0.94 -20.25
C VAL A 14 -17.94 1.85 -19.47
N VAL A 15 -18.73 2.63 -20.21
CA VAL A 15 -19.90 3.35 -19.68
C VAL A 15 -21.09 2.42 -19.85
N LEU A 16 -21.68 1.95 -18.75
CA LEU A 16 -22.95 1.24 -18.80
C LEU A 16 -24.08 2.23 -18.52
N LEU A 17 -24.92 2.45 -19.52
CA LEU A 17 -26.19 3.15 -19.35
C LEU A 17 -27.09 2.23 -18.52
N ALA A 18 -27.49 2.74 -17.35
CA ALA A 18 -28.32 2.03 -16.39
C ALA A 18 -29.77 2.08 -16.83
N GLU A 19 -30.35 0.91 -17.08
CA GLU A 19 -31.76 0.60 -16.89
C GLU A 19 -31.81 -0.92 -16.67
N TYR A 20 -32.55 -1.39 -15.66
CA TYR A 20 -32.70 -2.79 -15.22
C TYR A 20 -31.59 -3.38 -14.32
N ILE A 21 -31.59 -3.02 -13.03
CA ILE A 21 -30.94 -3.81 -11.96
C ILE A 21 -32.03 -4.31 -11.00
N THR A 22 -32.28 -5.63 -10.99
CA THR A 22 -33.12 -6.31 -10.00
C THR A 22 -32.30 -6.65 -8.75
N TRP A 23 -32.85 -6.39 -7.57
CA TRP A 23 -32.19 -6.46 -6.26
C TRP A 23 -31.98 -7.87 -5.71
N GLU A 24 -31.10 -8.68 -6.33
CA GLU A 24 -30.51 -9.84 -5.65
C GLU A 24 -29.01 -9.93 -5.99
N ARG A 25 -28.19 -9.45 -5.06
CA ARG A 25 -26.71 -9.59 -5.01
C ARG A 25 -25.94 -9.06 -6.22
N LEU A 26 -25.72 -7.75 -6.23
CA LEU A 26 -24.65 -7.13 -7.00
C LEU A 26 -23.28 -7.50 -6.37
N VAL A 27 -22.69 -8.61 -6.79
CA VAL A 27 -21.27 -8.87 -6.54
C VAL A 27 -20.50 -8.13 -7.63
N ILE A 28 -20.01 -6.93 -7.31
CA ILE A 28 -19.08 -6.21 -8.17
C ILE A 28 -17.79 -7.06 -8.19
N LEU A 29 -17.58 -7.80 -9.28
CA LEU A 29 -16.28 -8.37 -9.60
C LEU A 29 -15.37 -7.20 -9.96
N VAL A 30 -14.71 -6.64 -8.94
CA VAL A 30 -13.56 -5.76 -9.17
C VAL A 30 -12.48 -6.68 -9.73
N GLU A 31 -12.14 -6.55 -11.01
CA GLU A 31 -11.04 -7.28 -11.63
C GLU A 31 -9.75 -7.01 -10.86
N TRP A 32 -9.30 -8.03 -10.13
CA TRP A 32 -7.97 -8.04 -9.54
C TRP A 32 -6.98 -8.37 -10.66
N ASN A 33 -6.14 -7.40 -11.02
CA ASN A 33 -4.96 -7.68 -11.84
C ASN A 33 -3.94 -8.39 -10.93
N GLU A 34 -4.14 -9.70 -10.76
CA GLU A 34 -3.36 -10.58 -9.90
C GLU A 34 -2.01 -10.86 -10.56
N SER A 35 -0.93 -10.37 -9.96
CA SER A 35 0.37 -10.99 -10.16
C SER A 35 0.41 -12.28 -9.34
N SER A 36 -0.20 -13.34 -9.90
CA SER A 36 -0.07 -14.71 -9.42
C SER A 36 1.41 -15.03 -9.22
N LEU A 37 1.80 -15.50 -8.04
CA LEU A 37 3.06 -16.23 -7.89
C LEU A 37 2.89 -17.55 -8.63
N SER A 38 3.17 -17.59 -9.93
CA SER A 38 3.15 -18.82 -10.70
C SER A 38 4.41 -19.62 -10.42
N ASN A 39 4.33 -20.57 -9.49
CA ASN A 39 4.66 -21.98 -9.72
C ASN A 39 4.47 -22.79 -8.44
N GLY A 40 3.42 -23.62 -8.42
CA GLY A 40 3.38 -24.82 -7.61
C GLY A 40 2.94 -24.68 -6.15
N THR A 41 1.91 -25.48 -5.84
CA THR A 41 1.52 -26.02 -4.54
C THR A 41 0.50 -25.26 -3.70
N ASN A 42 -0.44 -26.05 -3.16
CA ASN A 42 -1.31 -25.75 -2.04
C ASN A 42 -0.44 -25.43 -0.82
N VAL A 43 0.09 -24.20 -0.75
CA VAL A 43 0.75 -23.69 0.46
C VAL A 43 -0.24 -23.85 1.61
N ALA A 44 0.17 -24.32 2.79
CA ALA A 44 -0.76 -24.42 3.93
C ALA A 44 -1.17 -23.02 4.42
N GLU A 45 -2.39 -22.89 4.97
CA GLU A 45 -2.91 -21.61 5.49
C GLU A 45 -1.92 -20.91 6.43
N THR A 46 -1.35 -21.68 7.37
CA THR A 46 -0.36 -21.19 8.33
C THR A 46 0.88 -20.62 7.64
N THR A 47 1.35 -21.27 6.57
CA THR A 47 2.50 -20.82 5.79
C THR A 47 2.15 -19.59 4.96
N CYS A 48 0.93 -19.51 4.42
CA CYS A 48 0.47 -18.33 3.68
C CYS A 48 0.38 -17.10 4.58
N ARG A 49 -0.30 -17.24 5.72
CA ARG A 49 -0.43 -16.16 6.71
C ARG A 49 0.91 -15.77 7.30
N ALA A 50 1.81 -16.73 7.54
CA ALA A 50 3.18 -16.43 8.00
C ALA A 50 3.98 -15.62 6.97
N ARG A 51 3.69 -15.73 5.68
CA ARG A 51 4.30 -14.89 4.63
C ARG A 51 3.65 -13.50 4.51
N GLY A 52 2.69 -13.16 5.37
CA GLY A 52 1.93 -11.91 5.27
C GLY A 52 1.00 -11.87 4.05
N CYS A 53 0.72 -13.03 3.46
CA CYS A 53 -0.21 -13.17 2.35
C CYS A 53 -1.63 -13.40 2.87
N TRP A 54 -2.61 -13.08 2.03
CA TRP A 54 -4.01 -13.33 2.30
C TRP A 54 -4.37 -14.77 1.92
N TRP A 55 -5.04 -15.47 2.83
CA TRP A 55 -5.57 -16.80 2.60
C TRP A 55 -7.04 -16.72 2.21
N GLN A 56 -7.40 -17.25 1.04
CA GLN A 56 -8.78 -17.42 0.62
C GLN A 56 -8.94 -18.73 -0.15
N GLU A 57 -9.88 -19.57 0.30
CA GLU A 57 -10.27 -20.76 -0.44
C GLU A 57 -11.10 -20.33 -1.67
N VAL A 58 -10.60 -20.67 -2.86
CA VAL A 58 -11.25 -20.38 -4.14
C VAL A 58 -11.43 -21.66 -4.96
N TYR A 59 -12.48 -21.68 -5.78
CA TYR A 59 -12.75 -22.75 -6.74
C TYR A 59 -12.67 -22.17 -8.16
N PRO A 60 -12.00 -22.83 -9.13
CA PRO A 60 -11.47 -24.20 -9.10
C PRO A 60 -10.12 -24.35 -8.37
N ARG A 61 -9.80 -25.59 -7.93
CA ARG A 61 -8.55 -25.98 -7.21
C ARG A 61 -7.23 -25.73 -7.98
N SER A 62 -7.30 -25.21 -9.20
CA SER A 62 -6.13 -24.82 -9.99
C SER A 62 -5.57 -23.45 -9.58
N ILE A 63 -6.28 -22.69 -8.76
CA ILE A 63 -5.85 -21.37 -8.26
C ILE A 63 -5.28 -21.53 -6.84
N SER A 64 -4.12 -20.91 -6.58
CA SER A 64 -3.48 -20.89 -5.25
C SER A 64 -4.39 -20.21 -4.23
N TRP A 65 -4.59 -20.83 -3.06
CA TRP A 65 -5.35 -20.24 -1.94
C TRP A 65 -4.57 -19.17 -1.16
N CYS A 66 -3.36 -18.86 -1.61
CA CYS A 66 -2.49 -17.87 -1.01
C CYS A 66 -2.22 -16.72 -1.97
N PHE A 67 -2.75 -15.55 -1.65
CA PHE A 67 -2.71 -14.34 -2.47
C PHE A 67 -1.84 -13.27 -1.84
N ARG A 68 -1.06 -12.58 -2.65
CA ARG A 68 -0.26 -11.44 -2.20
C ARG A 68 -1.11 -10.16 -2.24
N PRO A 69 -1.18 -9.36 -1.16
CA PRO A 69 -1.76 -8.03 -1.25
C PRO A 69 -1.03 -7.23 -2.34
N LYS A 70 -1.77 -6.59 -3.26
CA LYS A 70 -1.19 -5.77 -4.33
C LYS A 70 -0.21 -4.72 -3.78
N SER A 71 -0.53 -4.17 -2.61
CA SER A 71 0.31 -3.21 -1.91
C SER A 71 1.68 -3.76 -1.49
N CYS A 72 1.85 -5.07 -1.34
CA CYS A 72 3.15 -5.68 -1.09
C CYS A 72 3.99 -5.87 -2.34
N GLY A 73 3.49 -5.49 -3.53
CA GLY A 73 4.15 -5.52 -4.85
C GLY A 73 5.36 -4.61 -5.04
N VAL A 74 6.11 -4.27 -3.99
CA VAL A 74 7.20 -3.28 -4.05
C VAL A 74 8.49 -3.92 -4.59
N PRO A 75 9.11 -3.38 -5.66
CA PRO A 75 10.40 -3.85 -6.17
C PRO A 75 11.50 -3.75 -5.11
N ASP A 76 12.44 -4.69 -5.11
CA ASP A 76 13.50 -4.80 -4.09
C ASP A 76 14.27 -3.49 -3.84
N ILE A 77 14.59 -2.75 -4.90
CA ILE A 77 15.30 -1.45 -4.82
C ILE A 77 14.47 -0.33 -4.17
N ALA A 78 13.14 -0.46 -4.16
CA ALA A 78 12.21 0.52 -3.61
C ALA A 78 11.69 0.13 -2.22
N ARG A 79 12.15 -1.00 -1.66
CA ARG A 79 11.72 -1.46 -0.34
C ARG A 79 12.35 -0.61 0.76
N GLY A 80 11.55 0.29 1.33
CA GLY A 80 11.90 0.99 2.56
C GLY A 80 11.76 0.08 3.77
N ASP A 81 12.83 -0.05 4.56
CA ASP A 81 12.83 -0.85 5.78
C ASP A 81 11.82 -0.30 6.81
N CYS A 82 10.95 -1.17 7.32
CA CYS A 82 9.94 -0.80 8.31
C CYS A 82 10.14 -1.49 9.66
N HIS A 83 11.27 -2.16 9.88
CA HIS A 83 11.58 -2.84 11.13
C HIS A 83 12.84 -2.24 11.78
N PRO A 84 12.69 -1.24 12.66
CA PRO A 84 13.84 -0.55 13.25
C PRO A 84 14.68 -1.45 14.20
N ASP A 85 14.13 -2.57 14.68
CA ASP A 85 14.85 -3.51 15.54
C ASP A 85 15.70 -4.49 14.69
N PRO A 86 16.86 -4.95 15.20
CA PRO A 86 17.87 -5.68 14.41
C PRO A 86 17.43 -7.05 13.87
N VAL A 87 16.31 -7.61 14.33
CA VAL A 87 15.84 -8.93 13.88
C VAL A 87 14.37 -8.84 13.48
N ALA A 88 14.13 -8.65 12.18
CA ALA A 88 12.81 -8.77 11.59
C ALA A 88 12.47 -10.25 11.37
N SER A 89 11.25 -10.64 11.70
CA SER A 89 10.70 -11.97 11.42
C SER A 89 9.38 -11.82 10.65
N PRO A 90 8.91 -12.87 9.95
CA PRO A 90 7.63 -12.81 9.26
C PRO A 90 6.48 -12.41 10.20
N THR A 91 6.47 -12.98 11.40
CA THR A 91 5.47 -12.69 12.44
C THR A 91 5.58 -11.25 12.96
N THR A 92 6.78 -10.79 13.33
CA THR A 92 6.95 -9.42 13.87
C THR A 92 6.72 -8.34 12.82
N CYS A 93 6.89 -8.66 11.55
CA CYS A 93 6.53 -7.80 10.42
C CYS A 93 5.02 -7.74 10.22
N ALA A 94 4.36 -8.90 10.24
CA ALA A 94 2.91 -9.00 10.07
C ALA A 94 2.14 -8.33 11.22
N THR A 95 2.60 -8.46 12.48
CA THR A 95 2.02 -7.77 13.64
C THR A 95 2.06 -6.24 13.49
N ARG A 96 3.03 -5.72 12.72
CA ARG A 96 3.13 -4.29 12.39
C ARG A 96 2.30 -3.90 11.17
N GLY A 97 1.51 -4.80 10.58
CA GLY A 97 0.73 -4.52 9.36
C GLY A 97 1.60 -4.15 8.16
N ARG A 98 2.72 -4.86 7.97
CA ARG A 98 3.72 -4.61 6.92
C ARG A 98 3.90 -5.82 6.01
N CYS A 99 4.67 -5.63 4.94
CA CYS A 99 4.92 -6.67 3.96
C CYS A 99 6.18 -7.46 4.30
N TRP A 100 6.05 -8.78 4.36
CA TRP A 100 7.19 -9.69 4.53
C TRP A 100 7.49 -10.45 3.24
N MET A 101 8.67 -10.23 2.65
CA MET A 101 9.14 -11.02 1.52
C MET A 101 10.64 -11.15 1.48
N ARG A 102 11.12 -12.38 1.31
CA ARG A 102 12.55 -12.61 1.07
C ARG A 102 12.98 -12.02 -0.27
N SER A 103 14.24 -11.63 -0.33
CA SER A 103 14.94 -11.22 -1.54
C SER A 103 16.36 -11.76 -1.48
N ASN A 104 16.91 -12.07 -2.65
CA ASN A 104 18.32 -12.43 -2.82
C ASN A 104 19.22 -11.19 -2.97
N ALA A 105 18.64 -10.00 -3.15
CA ALA A 105 19.38 -8.75 -3.17
C ALA A 105 19.80 -8.38 -1.75
N ALA A 106 21.11 -8.27 -1.52
CA ALA A 106 21.68 -8.10 -0.18
C ALA A 106 21.15 -6.88 0.59
N ALA A 107 20.78 -5.80 -0.10
CA ALA A 107 20.29 -4.56 0.51
C ALA A 107 18.75 -4.48 0.63
N ALA A 108 18.00 -5.47 0.12
CA ALA A 108 16.55 -5.40 0.10
C ALA A 108 15.96 -5.82 1.44
N SER A 109 15.20 -4.92 2.08
CA SER A 109 14.53 -5.27 3.34
C SER A 109 13.49 -6.36 3.10
N TRP A 110 13.53 -7.38 3.96
CA TRP A 110 12.53 -8.43 3.96
C TRP A 110 11.24 -7.99 4.64
N CYS A 111 11.29 -6.98 5.51
CA CYS A 111 10.13 -6.36 6.14
C CYS A 111 10.05 -4.89 5.72
N PHE A 112 9.09 -4.58 4.84
CA PHE A 112 9.05 -3.27 4.18
C PHE A 112 7.65 -2.64 4.20
N TYR A 113 7.61 -1.32 3.99
CA TYR A 113 6.36 -0.57 3.87
C TYR A 113 5.59 -1.00 2.62
N PRO A 114 4.27 -1.27 2.73
CA PRO A 114 3.44 -1.49 1.55
C PRO A 114 3.36 -0.22 0.68
N ALA A 115 3.10 -0.37 -0.60
CA ALA A 115 3.00 0.71 -1.57
C ALA A 115 1.86 1.72 -1.26
N ASP A 116 0.82 1.27 -0.55
CA ASP A 116 -0.29 2.09 -0.11
C ASP A 116 -0.14 2.62 1.34
N TYR A 117 1.03 2.41 1.95
CA TYR A 117 1.30 2.87 3.31
C TYR A 117 1.06 4.38 3.44
N LYS A 118 0.17 4.74 4.36
CA LYS A 118 -0.20 6.15 4.58
C LYS A 118 0.72 6.78 5.62
N GLY A 119 1.59 7.66 5.13
CA GLY A 119 2.41 8.55 5.94
C GLY A 119 1.60 9.71 6.54
N TYR A 120 2.23 10.87 6.67
CA TYR A 120 1.46 12.10 6.90
C TYR A 120 0.82 12.56 5.59
N THR A 121 -0.39 13.10 5.69
CA THR A 121 -1.06 13.85 4.63
C THR A 121 -0.71 15.33 4.75
N ILE A 122 -0.57 15.98 3.60
CA ILE A 122 -0.38 17.42 3.51
C ILE A 122 -1.74 18.09 3.71
N GLY A 123 -1.82 18.98 4.69
CA GLY A 123 -2.94 19.87 4.91
C GLY A 123 -2.71 21.22 4.22
N ASN A 124 -3.21 22.29 4.84
CA ASN A 124 -3.08 23.63 4.27
C ASN A 124 -1.63 24.08 4.19
N ILE A 125 -1.30 24.71 3.06
CA ILE A 125 -0.02 25.38 2.81
C ILE A 125 -0.26 26.88 2.96
N THR A 126 0.54 27.52 3.81
CA THR A 126 0.53 28.96 4.04
C THR A 126 1.82 29.55 3.48
N GLU A 127 1.70 30.50 2.56
CA GLU A 127 2.85 31.27 2.08
C GLU A 127 3.34 32.22 3.19
N THR A 128 4.66 32.41 3.26
CA THR A 128 5.32 33.31 4.21
C THR A 128 6.29 34.20 3.46
N SER A 129 6.80 35.24 4.10
CA SER A 129 7.76 36.15 3.47
C SER A 129 9.10 35.51 3.09
N ILE A 130 9.39 34.30 3.58
CA ILE A 130 10.68 33.60 3.40
C ILE A 130 10.52 32.16 2.87
N GLY A 131 9.33 31.79 2.37
CA GLY A 131 9.03 30.43 1.92
C GLY A 131 7.64 29.98 2.35
N LYS A 132 7.49 28.73 2.79
CA LYS A 132 6.19 28.07 3.02
C LYS A 132 6.09 27.41 4.38
N SER A 133 4.87 27.39 4.91
CA SER A 133 4.52 26.67 6.13
C SER A 133 3.42 25.66 5.84
N VAL A 134 3.61 24.41 6.26
CA VAL A 134 2.71 23.31 5.93
C VAL A 134 2.30 22.57 7.19
N ARG A 135 0.98 22.36 7.36
CA ARG A 135 0.46 21.43 8.37
C ARG A 135 0.44 20.02 7.79
N LEU A 136 1.03 19.07 8.51
CA LEU A 136 0.97 17.65 8.18
C LEU A 136 0.13 16.92 9.23
N SER A 137 -0.76 16.04 8.80
CA SER A 137 -1.62 15.25 9.69
C SER A 137 -1.51 13.75 9.40
N ARG A 138 -1.66 12.90 10.42
CA ARG A 138 -1.68 11.44 10.24
C ARG A 138 -2.75 10.81 11.12
N ALA A 139 -3.43 9.80 10.58
CA ALA A 139 -4.29 8.93 11.37
C ALA A 139 -3.45 8.02 12.30
N LEU A 140 -3.71 8.09 13.60
CA LEU A 140 -3.09 7.21 14.59
C LEU A 140 -3.82 5.87 14.62
N SER A 141 -3.50 4.96 13.70
CA SER A 141 -3.86 3.54 13.88
C SER A 141 -2.69 2.80 14.52
N SER A 142 -2.93 2.13 15.63
CA SER A 142 -1.93 1.38 16.41
C SER A 142 -1.21 0.31 15.57
N ALA A 143 -1.90 -0.26 14.58
CA ALA A 143 -1.32 -1.22 13.63
C ALA A 143 -0.30 -0.59 12.66
N SER A 144 -0.24 0.74 12.53
CA SER A 144 0.57 1.41 11.50
C SER A 144 1.83 2.08 12.03
N LEU A 145 2.12 2.11 13.34
CA LEU A 145 3.16 3.01 13.87
C LEU A 145 4.32 2.23 14.51
N PRO A 146 5.54 2.30 13.94
CA PRO A 146 6.67 1.52 14.42
C PRO A 146 7.34 2.09 15.67
N PHE A 147 6.87 3.23 16.20
CA PHE A 147 7.52 3.97 17.28
C PHE A 147 6.53 4.33 18.40
N PRO A 148 7.00 4.36 19.66
CA PRO A 148 6.20 4.86 20.78
C PRO A 148 5.96 6.37 20.64
N LYS A 149 4.77 6.82 21.05
CA LYS A 149 4.35 8.24 21.07
C LYS A 149 4.46 8.95 19.71
N PRO A 150 3.79 8.45 18.67
CA PRO A 150 3.71 9.12 17.38
C PRO A 150 3.02 10.49 17.51
N LEU A 151 3.52 11.50 16.82
CA LEU A 151 2.81 12.77 16.64
C LEU A 151 1.69 12.58 15.61
N SER A 152 0.49 13.09 15.88
CA SER A 152 -0.61 13.11 14.90
C SER A 152 -0.50 14.31 13.97
N GLU A 153 0.15 15.39 14.43
CA GLU A 153 0.26 16.65 13.72
C GLU A 153 1.68 17.19 13.77
N LEU A 154 2.16 17.68 12.62
CA LEU A 154 3.43 18.35 12.50
C LEU A 154 3.26 19.67 11.75
N LYS A 155 4.12 20.61 12.07
CA LYS A 155 4.37 21.80 11.26
C LYS A 155 5.68 21.59 10.51
N VAL A 156 5.68 21.85 9.20
CA VAL A 156 6.90 21.91 8.40
C VAL A 156 7.06 23.30 7.84
N ASP A 157 8.13 23.98 8.26
CA ASP A 157 8.53 25.27 7.70
C ASP A 157 9.66 25.03 6.68
N VAL A 158 9.42 25.46 5.44
CA VAL A 158 10.37 25.44 4.33
C VAL A 158 10.80 26.88 4.06
N GLN A 159 12.07 27.18 4.29
CA GLN A 159 12.65 28.50 4.12
C GLN A 159 13.61 28.50 2.94
N GLU A 160 13.39 29.40 2.00
CA GLU A 160 14.27 29.66 0.86
C GLU A 160 15.29 30.71 1.30
N GLU A 161 16.34 30.27 2.00
CA GLU A 161 17.30 31.17 2.62
C GLU A 161 18.19 31.89 1.58
N THR A 162 18.54 31.18 0.50
CA THR A 162 19.24 31.71 -0.68
C THR A 162 18.80 30.96 -1.94
N GLU A 163 19.26 31.39 -3.12
CA GLU A 163 19.00 30.70 -4.39
C GLU A 163 19.50 29.24 -4.42
N THR A 164 20.43 28.87 -3.55
CA THR A 164 21.06 27.53 -3.51
C THR A 164 20.85 26.81 -2.18
N ARG A 165 20.11 27.40 -1.23
CA ARG A 165 19.94 26.85 0.12
C ARG A 165 18.50 26.91 0.57
N ILE A 166 17.94 25.73 0.82
CA ILE A 166 16.63 25.56 1.45
C ILE A 166 16.84 24.97 2.85
N ARG A 167 16.17 25.54 3.84
CA ARG A 167 16.08 24.97 5.19
C ARG A 167 14.68 24.43 5.42
N MET A 168 14.59 23.15 5.78
CA MET A 168 13.34 22.53 6.19
C MET A 168 13.40 22.19 7.67
N LYS A 169 12.40 22.62 8.43
CA LYS A 169 12.26 22.27 9.86
C LYS A 169 10.89 21.64 10.08
N ALA A 170 10.87 20.42 10.60
CA ALA A 170 9.67 19.79 11.14
C ALA A 170 9.61 20.01 12.65
N SER A 171 8.45 20.41 13.16
CA SER A 171 8.21 20.54 14.60
C SER A 171 6.84 19.98 14.98
N ASN A 172 6.66 19.68 16.26
CA ASN A 172 5.33 19.42 16.80
C ASN A 172 4.46 20.67 16.57
N LEU A 173 3.24 20.49 16.07
CA LEU A 173 2.30 21.60 15.88
C LEU A 173 1.55 21.94 17.19
N SER A 174 1.45 20.98 18.12
CA SER A 174 0.74 21.13 19.39
C SER A 174 1.57 21.82 20.49
N LEU A 175 2.76 22.33 20.16
CA LEU A 175 3.68 23.05 21.06
C LEU A 175 4.09 24.36 20.40
#